data_AF-A0A2W4RGD0-F1
#
_entry.id   AF-A0A2W4RGD0-F1
#
_cell.length_a   1.000
_cell.length_b   1.000
_cell.length_c   1.000
_cell.angle_alpha   90.00
_cell.angle_beta   90.00
_cell.angle_gamma   90.00
#
_symmetry.space_group_name_H-M   'P 1'
#
loop_
_entity.id
_entity.type
_entity.pdbx_description
1 polymer ?
#
loop_
_entity_poly.entity_id
_entity_poly.type
_entity_poly.pdbx_seq_one_letter_code
_entity_poly.pdbx_strand_id
1 'polypeptide(L)' 'FLGPEICLRDREITLREGRNRQVRRMTAKVGFPTLRLIRWSVGGVTLEDLPPGQWREIQPRLLFSGPA' A
#
# COMPACT_ATOMS: atom_id res chain seq x y z
N PHE A 1 -1.55 16.41 5.21
CA PHE A 1 -2.48 15.83 6.20
C PHE A 1 -3.49 14.87 5.58
N LEU A 2 -3.68 14.86 4.26
CA LEU A 2 -4.15 13.69 3.50
C LEU A 2 -2.92 13.03 2.88
N GLY A 3 -2.39 11.98 3.52
CA GLY A 3 -1.29 11.18 2.98
C GLY A 3 -1.80 10.19 1.94
N PRO A 4 -0.93 9.69 1.05
CA PRO A 4 -1.32 8.70 0.06
C PRO A 4 -1.82 7.43 0.73
N GLU A 5 -2.96 6.92 0.26
CA GLU A 5 -3.55 5.67 0.71
C GLU A 5 -2.69 4.49 0.24
N ILE A 6 -2.32 3.61 1.17
CA ILE A 6 -1.55 2.40 0.92
C ILE A 6 -2.48 1.20 0.96
N CYS A 7 -2.73 0.56 -0.19
CA CYS A 7 -3.49 -0.70 -0.26
C CYS A 7 -2.54 -1.92 -0.22
N LEU A 8 -2.96 -2.98 0.47
CA LEU A 8 -2.20 -4.22 0.64
C LEU A 8 -2.92 -5.42 0.03
N ARG A 9 -2.20 -6.34 -0.65
CA ARG A 9 -2.81 -7.52 -1.31
C ARG A 9 -2.62 -8.83 -0.53
N ASP A 10 -3.75 -9.34 -0.04
CA ASP A 10 -4.13 -10.73 0.35
C ASP A 10 -5.43 -10.60 1.19
N ARG A 11 -5.47 -9.58 2.05
CA ARG A 11 -6.68 -8.96 2.62
C ARG A 11 -6.54 -7.47 2.34
N GLU A 12 -7.52 -6.87 1.68
CA GLU A 12 -7.47 -5.46 1.30
C GLU A 12 -7.48 -4.58 2.55
N ILE A 13 -6.35 -3.93 2.84
CA ILE A 13 -6.20 -3.00 3.95
C ILE A 13 -5.65 -1.71 3.37
N THR A 14 -6.41 -0.63 3.53
CA THR A 14 -6.03 0.72 3.13
C THR A 14 -5.61 1.52 4.35
N LEU A 15 -4.37 2.03 4.34
CA LEU A 15 -3.85 2.90 5.41
C LEU A 15 -3.56 4.29 4.88
N ARG A 16 -4.01 5.31 5.61
CA ARG A 16 -3.68 6.74 5.35
C ARG A 16 -2.44 7.22 6.13
N GLU A 17 -1.93 6.38 7.02
CA GLU A 17 -0.75 6.63 7.84
C GLU A 17 0.36 5.59 7.58
N GLY A 18 1.61 6.00 7.78
CA GLY A 18 2.80 5.20 7.47
C GLY A 18 3.63 4.84 8.70
N ARG A 19 3.03 4.27 9.76
CA ARG A 19 3.79 3.96 10.99
C ARG A 19 4.61 2.68 10.85
N ASN A 20 5.81 2.68 11.44
CA ASN A 20 6.74 1.53 11.37
C ASN A 20 6.06 0.22 11.79
N ARG A 21 6.12 -0.78 10.90
CA ARG A 21 5.55 -2.14 11.05
C ARG A 21 4.08 -2.18 11.51
N GLN A 22 3.29 -1.16 11.22
CA GLN A 22 1.92 -1.03 11.72
C GLN A 22 1.05 -2.24 11.38
N VAL A 23 1.02 -2.65 10.11
CA VAL A 23 0.19 -3.77 9.64
C VAL A 23 0.58 -5.07 10.36
N ARG A 24 1.88 -5.37 10.43
CA ARG A 24 2.38 -6.57 11.14
C ARG A 24 2.00 -6.56 12.62
N ARG A 25 2.02 -5.39 13.27
CA ARG A 25 1.55 -5.24 14.66
C ARG A 25 0.04 -5.41 14.78
N MET A 26 -0.74 -4.91 13.83
CA MET A 26 -2.19 -5.08 13.80
C MET A 26 -2.57 -6.56 13.65
N THR A 27 -1.98 -7.28 12.68
CA THR A 27 -2.35 -8.68 12.43
C THR A 27 -1.86 -9.60 13.54
N ALA A 28 -0.67 -9.35 14.12
CA ALA A 28 -0.17 -10.09 15.28
C ALA A 28 -1.08 -9.97 16.51
N LYS A 29 -1.70 -8.80 16.74
CA LYS A 29 -2.66 -8.60 17.84
C LYS A 29 -3.92 -9.45 17.71
N VAL A 30 -4.33 -9.77 16.48
CA VAL A 30 -5.55 -10.56 16.20
C VAL A 30 -5.22 -12.06 16.08
N GLY A 31 -3.97 -12.47 16.32
CA GLY A 31 -3.55 -13.86 16.27
C GLY A 31 -3.26 -14.41 14.86
N PHE A 32 -3.22 -13.54 13.84
CA PHE A 32 -2.96 -13.94 12.46
C PHE A 32 -1.64 -13.32 11.96
N PRO A 33 -0.53 -14.07 11.91
CA PRO A 33 0.73 -13.54 11.40
C PRO A 33 0.63 -13.22 9.89
N THR A 34 1.17 -12.08 9.46
CA THR A 34 1.21 -11.69 8.04
C THR A 34 2.27 -12.50 7.30
N LEU A 35 1.84 -13.44 6.45
CA LEU A 35 2.73 -14.27 5.62
C LEU A 35 3.36 -13.47 4.49
N ARG A 36 2.53 -12.68 3.80
CA ARG A 36 2.93 -11.83 2.68
C ARG A 36 2.32 -10.45 2.87
N LEU A 37 3.12 -9.42 2.59
CA LEU A 37 2.71 -8.02 2.69
C LEU A 37 3.23 -7.32 1.45
N ILE A 38 2.32 -7.03 0.51
CA ILE A 38 2.64 -6.29 -0.71
C ILE A 38 1.91 -4.96 -0.65
N ARG A 39 2.65 -3.87 -0.87
CA ARG A 39 2.05 -2.57 -1.15
C ARG A 39 1.58 -2.54 -2.60
N TRP A 40 0.28 -2.77 -2.80
CA TRP A 40 -0.35 -2.86 -4.11
C TRP A 40 -0.58 -1.49 -4.76
N SER A 41 -0.98 -0.50 -3.97
CA SER A 41 -1.18 0.87 -4.47
C SER A 41 -0.68 1.92 -3.48
N VAL A 42 -0.44 3.11 -4.02
CA VAL A 42 -0.09 4.33 -3.28
C VAL A 42 -0.80 5.51 -3.95
N GLY A 43 -1.78 6.10 -3.27
CA GLY A 43 -2.63 7.12 -3.88
C GLY A 43 -3.35 6.57 -5.11
N GLY A 44 -3.21 7.25 -6.26
CA GLY A 44 -3.79 6.83 -7.53
C GLY A 44 -2.92 5.90 -8.37
N VAL A 45 -1.77 5.46 -7.84
CA VAL A 45 -0.84 4.57 -8.54
C VAL A 45 -1.01 3.14 -8.05
N THR A 46 -1.29 2.22 -8.96
CA THR A 46 -1.35 0.78 -8.71
C THR A 46 -0.05 0.09 -9.18
N LEU A 47 0.18 -1.14 -8.73
CA LEU A 47 1.21 -2.05 -9.28
C LEU A 47 0.74 -2.77 -10.56
N GLU A 48 -0.40 -2.38 -11.13
CA GLU A 48 -0.88 -2.96 -12.38
C GLU A 48 0.13 -2.75 -13.50
N ASP A 49 0.33 -3.83 -14.26
CA ASP A 49 1.23 -3.91 -15.41
C ASP A 49 2.71 -3.62 -15.12
N LEU A 50 3.14 -3.68 -13.85
CA LEU A 50 4.55 -3.57 -13.48
C LEU A 50 5.13 -4.92 -13.06
N PRO A 51 5.99 -5.55 -13.88
CA PRO A 51 6.66 -6.78 -13.51
C PRO A 51 7.58 -6.62 -12.29
N PRO A 52 7.80 -7.70 -11.50
CA PRO A 52 8.74 -7.67 -10.38
C PRO A 52 10.14 -7.22 -10.82
N GLY A 53 10.73 -6.28 -10.08
CA GLY A 53 12.07 -5.76 -10.35
C GLY A 53 12.13 -4.66 -11.41
N GLN A 54 11.02 -4.34 -12.07
CA GLN A 54 10.93 -3.18 -12.96
C GLN A 54 10.51 -1.92 -12.21
N TRP A 55 10.83 -0.78 -12.81
CA TRP A 55 10.40 0.52 -12.35
C TRP A 55 9.79 1.28 -13.53
N ARG A 56 8.87 2.19 -13.20
CA ARG A 56 8.34 3.17 -14.15
C ARG A 56 8.36 4.53 -13.51
N GLU A 57 8.62 5.55 -14.32
CA GLU A 57 8.47 6.93 -13.87
C GLU A 57 6.98 7.26 -13.77
N ILE A 58 6.61 7.97 -12.69
CA ILE A 58 5.23 8.37 -12.42
C ILE A 58 5.17 9.87 -12.24
N GLN A 59 4.07 10.47 -12.68
CA GLN A 59 3.83 11.89 -12.39
C GLN A 59 3.56 12.07 -10.89
N PRO A 60 4.22 13.01 -10.20
CA PRO A 60 4.02 13.24 -8.76
C PRO A 60 2.57 13.48 -8.38
N ARG A 61 1.77 14.06 -9.29
CA ARG A 61 0.32 14.28 -9.10
C ARG A 61 -0.44 12.98 -8.79
N LEU A 62 -0.04 11.86 -9.37
CA LEU A 62 -0.72 10.57 -9.17
C LEU A 62 -0.51 10.00 -7.75
N LEU A 63 0.56 10.39 -7.06
CA LEU A 63 0.76 10.02 -5.66
C LEU A 63 -0.23 10.74 -4.74
N PHE A 64 -0.70 11.92 -5.13
CA PHE A 64 -1.61 12.73 -4.33
C PHE A 64 -3.06 12.69 -4.80
N SER A 65 -3.35 12.09 -5.96
CA SER A 65 -4.71 11.75 -6.34
C SER A 65 -5.20 10.59 -5.47
N GLY A 66 -6.35 10.75 -4.81
CA GLY A 66 -7.03 9.62 -4.19
C GLY A 66 -7.53 8.63 -5.26
N PRO A 67 -7.83 7.38 -4.89
CA PRO A 67 -8.65 6.54 -5.75
C PRO A 67 -10.00 7.25 -5.96
N ALA A 68 -10.48 7.28 -7.21
CA ALA A 68 -11.80 7.81 -7.54
C ALA A 68 -12.90 7.04 -6.80
#